data_AF-A0A3D3URZ5-F1
#
_entry.id   AF-A0A3D3URZ5-F1
#
_cell.length_a   1.000
_cell.length_b   1.000
_cell.length_c   1.000
_cell.angle_alpha   90.00
_cell.angle_beta   90.00
_cell.angle_gamma   90.00
#
_symmetry.space_group_name_H-M   'P 1'
#
loop_
_entity.id
_entity.type
_entity.pdbx_description
1 polymer ?
#
loop_
_entity_poly.entity_id
_entity_poly.type
_entity_poly.pdbx_seq_one_letter_code
_entity_poly.pdbx_strand_id
1 'polypeptide(L)'
;MSKLHRYEYLLSILPTLEPIGSIPPLGKHGFLEQVIDSNGPVGTAEVLLLSDDLMQYQALLTEEIDKDQVDLVILSLDKREDENVLPDFLLPPESAEGAQEEKENERLNIDGIWARYFRHAASVAKRTRSSFLKAWIGFEVGLRNALATARAQTLELDPAAYLVAPELADRNTDYSHAVSEWSGASNPLTALRVLDEARWDFCEQHGGWYSFHACEIEVYAAKLILLHRWRRILSEKQHNETNLT
;
A
#
# COMPACT_ATOMS: atom_id res chain seq x y z
N MET A 1 -0.57 26.05 -18.18
CA MET A 1 0.67 25.92 -17.35
C MET A 1 1.53 24.80 -17.90
N SER A 2 2.86 24.95 -17.91
CA SER A 2 3.75 23.83 -18.26
C SER A 2 3.72 22.77 -17.14
N LYS A 3 4.10 21.52 -17.45
CA LYS A 3 4.07 20.40 -16.48
C LYS A 3 4.91 20.65 -15.22
N LEU A 4 5.96 21.45 -15.31
CA LEU A 4 6.84 21.78 -14.19
C LEU A 4 6.15 22.73 -13.21
N HIS A 5 5.56 23.83 -13.70
CA HIS A 5 4.89 24.82 -12.87
C HIS A 5 3.68 24.28 -12.09
N ARG A 6 3.00 23.24 -12.59
CA ARG A 6 1.89 22.61 -11.85
C ARG A 6 2.36 21.72 -10.70
N TYR A 7 3.50 21.03 -10.85
CA TYR A 7 4.05 20.19 -9.79
C TYR A 7 4.71 21.04 -8.72
N GLU A 8 5.39 22.11 -9.14
CA GLU A 8 5.86 23.15 -8.23
C GLU A 8 4.71 23.74 -7.41
N TYR A 9 3.61 24.13 -8.05
CA TYR A 9 2.43 24.63 -7.34
C TYR A 9 1.90 23.61 -6.33
N LEU A 10 1.63 22.37 -6.76
CA LEU A 10 1.12 21.33 -5.87
C LEU A 10 2.07 21.05 -4.70
N LEU A 11 3.36 20.90 -4.95
CA LEU A 11 4.36 20.67 -3.91
C LEU A 11 4.49 21.86 -2.95
N SER A 12 4.22 23.09 -3.40
CA SER A 12 4.25 24.28 -2.54
C SER A 12 3.04 24.41 -1.61
N ILE A 13 1.91 23.80 -1.97
CA ILE A 13 0.68 23.83 -1.16
C ILE A 13 0.52 22.59 -0.27
N LEU A 14 1.20 21.49 -0.60
CA LEU A 14 1.18 20.27 0.21
C LEU A 14 1.87 20.52 1.55
N PRO A 15 1.22 20.21 2.69
CA PRO A 15 1.82 20.42 4.00
C PRO A 15 2.97 19.43 4.22
N THR A 16 4.02 19.86 4.90
CA THR A 16 5.17 19.01 5.26
C THR A 16 4.73 17.78 6.04
N LEU A 17 5.24 16.61 5.66
CA LEU A 17 5.03 15.37 6.39
C LEU A 17 6.07 15.26 7.51
N GLU A 18 5.58 15.20 8.74
CA GLU A 18 6.40 14.88 9.92
C GLU A 18 6.75 13.38 9.97
N PRO A 19 7.75 12.96 10.77
CA PRO A 19 8.18 11.57 10.85
C PRO A 19 7.07 10.59 11.25
N ILE A 20 7.32 9.29 11.02
CA ILE A 20 6.40 8.19 11.32
C ILE A 20 5.83 8.25 12.75
N GLY A 21 4.53 8.05 12.88
CA GLY A 21 3.79 8.18 14.15
C GLY A 21 3.24 9.58 14.44
N SER A 22 3.59 10.58 13.63
CA SER A 22 3.00 11.92 13.70
C SER A 22 1.57 11.94 13.14
N ILE A 23 0.82 13.02 13.45
CA ILE A 23 -0.53 13.20 12.92
C ILE A 23 -0.44 13.57 11.43
N PRO A 24 -1.13 12.86 10.52
CA PRO A 24 -1.16 13.24 9.11
C PRO A 24 -1.71 14.65 8.96
N PRO A 25 -1.00 15.57 8.28
CA PRO A 25 -1.44 16.96 8.12
C PRO A 25 -2.57 17.11 7.09
N LEU A 26 -2.82 16.07 6.29
CA LEU A 26 -3.79 16.05 5.21
C LEU A 26 -4.50 14.69 5.17
N GLY A 27 -5.81 14.67 4.93
CA GLY A 27 -6.55 13.43 4.67
C GLY A 27 -6.24 12.86 3.29
N LYS A 28 -6.32 11.53 3.11
CA LYS A 28 -6.01 10.90 1.82
C LYS A 28 -6.93 11.38 0.67
N HIS A 29 -8.21 11.58 0.96
CA HIS A 29 -9.18 12.18 0.03
C HIS A 29 -8.78 13.61 -0.39
N GLY A 30 -8.47 14.46 0.59
CA GLY A 30 -8.04 15.84 0.32
C GLY A 30 -6.71 15.90 -0.45
N PHE A 31 -5.80 14.95 -0.20
CA PHE A 31 -4.60 14.80 -1.03
C PHE A 31 -4.95 14.47 -2.49
N LEU A 32 -5.80 13.46 -2.73
CA LEU A 32 -6.17 13.08 -4.09
C LEU A 32 -6.90 14.22 -4.83
N GLU A 33 -7.78 14.95 -4.14
CA GLU A 33 -8.46 16.13 -4.67
C GLU A 33 -7.45 17.19 -5.12
N GLN A 34 -6.47 17.54 -4.28
CA GLN A 34 -5.41 18.50 -4.66
C GLN A 34 -4.58 18.02 -5.85
N VAL A 35 -4.30 16.71 -5.94
CA VAL A 35 -3.62 16.12 -7.10
C VAL A 35 -4.46 16.27 -8.37
N ILE A 36 -5.77 16.02 -8.29
CA ILE A 36 -6.70 16.15 -9.42
C ILE A 36 -6.79 17.62 -9.87
N ASP A 37 -7.08 18.53 -8.95
CA ASP A 37 -7.26 19.95 -9.22
C ASP A 37 -6.02 20.59 -9.84
N SER A 38 -4.84 20.13 -9.40
CA SER A 38 -3.55 20.61 -9.92
C SER A 38 -3.11 19.93 -11.23
N ASN A 39 -3.93 19.05 -11.82
CA ASN A 39 -3.55 18.19 -12.96
C ASN A 39 -2.24 17.41 -12.69
N GLY A 40 -2.14 16.89 -11.47
CA GLY A 40 -1.05 16.09 -10.93
C GLY A 40 -0.93 14.70 -11.55
N PRO A 41 -0.05 13.83 -11.02
CA PRO A 41 0.08 12.44 -11.47
C PRO A 41 -1.03 11.55 -10.87
N VAL A 42 -2.29 11.84 -11.20
CA VAL A 42 -3.49 11.16 -10.63
C VAL A 42 -3.37 9.65 -10.68
N GLY A 43 -3.06 9.07 -11.85
CA GLY A 43 -3.04 7.61 -12.00
C GLY A 43 -1.98 6.89 -11.15
N THR A 44 -0.86 7.52 -10.78
CA THR A 44 0.10 6.89 -9.86
C THR A 44 -0.25 7.14 -8.40
N ALA A 45 -0.82 8.31 -8.07
CA ALA A 45 -1.37 8.59 -6.75
C ALA A 45 -2.52 7.63 -6.39
N GLU A 46 -3.47 7.39 -7.30
CA GLU A 46 -4.57 6.44 -7.11
C GLU A 46 -4.06 5.01 -6.87
N VAL A 47 -3.06 4.56 -7.63
CA VAL A 47 -2.47 3.23 -7.44
C VAL A 47 -1.83 3.11 -6.06
N LEU A 48 -1.09 4.13 -5.62
CA LEU A 48 -0.49 4.13 -4.29
C LEU A 48 -1.57 4.08 -3.20
N LEU A 49 -2.59 4.94 -3.29
CA LEU A 49 -3.71 4.96 -2.33
C LEU A 49 -4.50 3.66 -2.31
N LEU A 50 -4.68 3.02 -3.47
CA LEU A 50 -5.34 1.72 -3.58
C LEU A 50 -4.63 0.63 -2.76
N SER A 51 -3.31 0.71 -2.56
CA SER A 51 -2.62 -0.26 -1.69
C SER A 51 -3.12 -0.20 -0.24
N ASP A 52 -3.35 1.00 0.30
CA ASP A 52 -3.88 1.17 1.67
C ASP A 52 -5.33 0.70 1.74
N ASP A 53 -6.11 0.99 0.71
CA ASP A 53 -7.49 0.50 0.62
C ASP A 53 -7.56 -1.02 0.59
N LEU A 54 -6.66 -1.69 -0.14
CA LEU A 54 -6.60 -3.16 -0.16
C LEU A 54 -6.16 -3.74 1.18
N MET A 55 -5.24 -3.08 1.90
CA MET A 55 -4.88 -3.47 3.26
C MET A 55 -6.06 -3.36 4.22
N GLN A 56 -6.80 -2.25 4.16
CA GLN A 56 -8.00 -2.05 4.97
C GLN A 56 -9.12 -3.03 4.58
N TYR A 57 -9.31 -3.28 3.29
CA TYR A 57 -10.26 -4.28 2.82
C TYR A 57 -9.90 -5.68 3.31
N GLN A 58 -8.62 -6.05 3.31
CA GLN A 58 -8.16 -7.30 3.89
C GLN A 58 -8.45 -7.37 5.39
N ALA A 59 -8.16 -6.31 6.15
CA ALA A 59 -8.45 -6.24 7.58
C ALA A 59 -9.96 -6.35 7.88
N LEU A 60 -10.80 -5.77 7.02
CA LEU A 60 -12.26 -5.91 7.11
C LEU A 60 -12.70 -7.37 6.85
N LEU A 61 -12.12 -8.03 5.84
CA LEU A 61 -12.42 -9.44 5.55
C LEU A 61 -11.98 -10.40 6.65
N THR A 62 -10.93 -10.04 7.41
CA THR A 62 -10.44 -10.83 8.55
C THR A 62 -11.08 -10.40 9.88
N GLU A 63 -12.08 -9.51 9.85
CA GLU A 63 -12.76 -8.97 11.03
C GLU A 63 -11.80 -8.28 12.04
N GLU A 64 -10.65 -7.80 11.56
CA GLU A 64 -9.70 -7.02 12.36
C GLU A 64 -10.19 -5.59 12.60
N ILE A 65 -10.99 -5.04 11.67
CA ILE A 65 -11.60 -3.72 11.75
C ILE A 65 -13.06 -3.76 11.31
N ASP A 66 -13.87 -2.86 11.86
CA ASP A 66 -15.28 -2.71 11.50
C ASP A 66 -15.48 -1.83 10.26
N LYS A 67 -16.65 -1.97 9.60
CA LYS A 67 -17.02 -1.20 8.40
C LYS A 67 -17.10 0.32 8.65
N ASP A 68 -17.31 0.79 9.87
CA ASP A 68 -17.32 2.21 10.22
C ASP A 68 -15.92 2.79 10.46
N GLN A 69 -14.90 1.94 10.61
CA GLN A 69 -13.51 2.34 10.86
C GLN A 69 -12.66 2.46 9.59
N VAL A 70 -13.13 1.90 8.47
CA VAL A 70 -12.45 1.97 7.17
C VAL A 70 -12.51 3.37 6.56
N ASP A 71 -11.36 3.88 6.16
CA ASP A 71 -11.20 5.12 5.40
C ASP A 71 -10.68 4.77 4.01
N LEU A 72 -11.56 4.31 3.11
CA LEU A 72 -11.21 3.95 1.74
C LEU A 72 -11.32 5.17 0.82
N VAL A 73 -10.39 5.30 -0.14
CA VAL A 73 -10.33 6.44 -1.06
C VAL A 73 -10.71 6.06 -2.50
N ILE A 74 -10.27 4.88 -2.93
CA ILE A 74 -10.41 4.34 -4.27
C ILE A 74 -11.49 3.24 -4.30
N LEU A 75 -11.50 2.38 -3.29
CA LEU A 75 -12.52 1.34 -3.13
C LEU A 75 -13.78 1.93 -2.50
N SER A 76 -14.94 1.35 -2.83
CA SER A 76 -16.22 1.74 -2.25
C SER A 76 -16.97 0.50 -1.75
N LEU A 77 -17.38 0.53 -0.48
CA LEU A 77 -18.12 -0.55 0.19
C LEU A 77 -19.64 -0.37 0.15
N ASP A 78 -20.13 0.76 -0.37
CA ASP A 78 -21.57 1.10 -0.41
C ASP A 78 -22.19 0.80 -1.78
N LYS A 79 -21.57 -0.14 -2.50
CA LYS A 79 -22.07 -0.63 -3.78
C LYS A 79 -23.36 -1.43 -3.57
N ARG A 80 -24.27 -1.35 -4.54
CA ARG A 80 -25.54 -2.13 -4.54
C ARG A 80 -25.21 -3.63 -4.58
N GLU A 81 -26.16 -4.50 -4.19
CA GLU A 81 -25.96 -5.96 -4.10
C GLU A 81 -25.34 -6.61 -5.36
N ASP A 82 -25.48 -6.01 -6.55
CA ASP A 82 -24.93 -6.51 -7.83
C ASP A 82 -23.58 -5.89 -8.25
N GLU A 83 -23.02 -4.93 -7.49
CA GLU A 83 -21.81 -4.21 -7.87
C GLU A 83 -20.58 -4.69 -7.07
N ASN A 84 -19.54 -5.18 -7.78
CA ASN A 84 -18.31 -5.66 -7.14
C ASN A 84 -17.56 -4.53 -6.42
N VAL A 85 -17.25 -4.72 -5.12
CA VAL A 85 -16.39 -3.81 -4.34
C VAL A 85 -15.03 -3.61 -5.03
N LEU A 86 -14.42 -4.72 -5.46
CA LEU A 86 -13.14 -4.72 -6.16
C LEU A 86 -13.32 -4.31 -7.64
N PRO A 87 -12.44 -3.44 -8.17
CA PRO A 87 -12.34 -3.19 -9.61
C PRO A 87 -12.08 -4.45 -10.42
N ASP A 88 -12.54 -4.48 -11.67
CA ASP A 88 -12.45 -5.66 -12.56
C ASP A 88 -11.04 -6.23 -12.70
N PHE A 89 -10.00 -5.38 -12.72
CA PHE A 89 -8.62 -5.83 -12.85
C PHE A 89 -8.09 -6.58 -11.60
N LEU A 90 -8.79 -6.48 -10.46
CA LEU A 90 -8.50 -7.21 -9.23
C LEU A 90 -9.33 -8.49 -9.10
N LEU A 91 -10.30 -8.72 -10.00
CA LEU A 91 -11.07 -9.96 -10.04
C LEU A 91 -10.28 -11.05 -10.79
N PRO A 92 -10.47 -12.34 -10.44
CA PRO A 92 -9.94 -13.43 -11.23
C PRO A 92 -10.57 -13.42 -12.64
N PRO A 93 -9.86 -13.90 -13.67
CA PRO A 93 -10.42 -13.99 -15.02
C PRO A 93 -11.65 -14.90 -15.03
N GLU A 94 -12.71 -14.49 -15.74
CA GLU A 94 -14.01 -15.18 -15.78
C GLU A 94 -13.94 -16.64 -16.30
N SER A 95 -12.82 -17.04 -16.90
CA SER A 95 -12.57 -18.35 -17.49
C SER A 95 -12.35 -19.49 -16.48
N ALA A 96 -12.45 -19.24 -15.17
CA ALA A 96 -12.42 -20.32 -14.18
C ALA A 96 -13.75 -21.11 -14.24
N GLU A 97 -13.77 -22.21 -15.01
CA GLU A 97 -14.82 -23.23 -14.91
C GLU A 97 -14.70 -23.89 -13.52
N GLY A 98 -15.65 -23.62 -12.64
CA GLY A 98 -15.64 -24.09 -11.25
C GLY A 98 -16.98 -23.86 -10.55
N ALA A 99 -17.22 -24.60 -9.47
CA ALA A 99 -18.42 -24.44 -8.65
C ALA A 99 -18.50 -23.02 -8.06
N GLN A 100 -19.71 -22.56 -7.72
CA GLN A 100 -19.95 -21.20 -7.19
C GLN A 100 -19.06 -20.89 -5.97
N GLU A 101 -18.87 -21.87 -5.08
CA GLU A 101 -18.02 -21.76 -3.88
C GLU A 101 -16.52 -21.66 -4.21
N GLU A 102 -16.04 -22.36 -5.24
CA GLU A 102 -14.63 -22.28 -5.67
C GLU A 102 -14.33 -20.91 -6.28
N LYS A 103 -15.29 -20.35 -7.03
CA LYS A 103 -15.19 -18.99 -7.59
C LYS A 103 -15.19 -17.92 -6.51
N GLU A 104 -15.98 -18.07 -5.44
CA GLU A 104 -15.98 -17.15 -4.30
C GLU A 104 -14.66 -17.23 -3.51
N ASN A 105 -14.16 -18.44 -3.24
CA ASN A 105 -12.87 -18.62 -2.58
C ASN A 105 -11.69 -18.06 -3.42
N GLU A 106 -11.75 -18.20 -4.74
CA GLU A 106 -10.73 -17.62 -5.64
C GLU A 106 -10.82 -16.09 -5.72
N ARG A 107 -12.03 -15.53 -5.65
CA ARG A 107 -12.25 -14.07 -5.55
C ARG A 107 -11.71 -13.50 -4.25
N LEU A 108 -11.81 -14.25 -3.15
CA LEU A 108 -11.32 -13.87 -1.81
C LEU A 108 -9.86 -14.27 -1.57
N ASN A 109 -9.17 -14.87 -2.55
CA ASN A 109 -7.76 -15.18 -2.44
C ASN A 109 -6.93 -13.88 -2.37
N ILE A 110 -6.56 -13.49 -1.15
CA ILE A 110 -5.82 -12.28 -0.80
C ILE A 110 -4.52 -12.18 -1.59
N ASP A 111 -3.73 -13.25 -1.67
CA ASP A 111 -2.46 -13.23 -2.39
C ASP A 111 -2.68 -13.09 -3.91
N GLY A 112 -3.76 -13.66 -4.43
CA GLY A 112 -4.23 -13.44 -5.80
C GLY A 112 -4.59 -11.97 -6.07
N ILE A 113 -5.32 -11.32 -5.15
CA ILE A 113 -5.66 -9.89 -5.24
C ILE A 113 -4.39 -9.04 -5.26
N TRP A 114 -3.47 -9.28 -4.32
CA TRP A 114 -2.20 -8.56 -4.26
C TRP A 114 -1.35 -8.76 -5.51
N ALA A 115 -1.28 -9.99 -6.05
CA ALA A 115 -0.55 -10.26 -7.28
C ALA A 115 -1.14 -9.50 -8.48
N ARG A 116 -2.47 -9.42 -8.58
CA ARG A 116 -3.16 -8.63 -9.62
C ARG A 116 -2.93 -7.13 -9.43
N TYR A 117 -3.01 -6.64 -8.20
CA TYR A 117 -2.69 -5.26 -7.85
C TYR A 117 -1.27 -4.88 -8.28
N PHE A 118 -0.24 -5.66 -7.90
CA PHE A 118 1.15 -5.32 -8.25
C PHE A 118 1.41 -5.34 -9.75
N ARG A 119 0.80 -6.27 -10.50
CA ARG A 119 0.89 -6.29 -11.97
C ARG A 119 0.19 -5.09 -12.60
N HIS A 120 -0.97 -4.69 -12.08
CA HIS A 120 -1.65 -3.47 -12.51
C HIS A 120 -0.78 -2.24 -12.22
N ALA A 121 -0.26 -2.11 -11.01
CA ALA A 121 0.62 -1.03 -10.60
C ALA A 121 1.86 -0.94 -11.49
N ALA A 122 2.47 -2.08 -11.85
CA ALA A 122 3.62 -2.13 -12.74
C ALA A 122 3.28 -1.68 -14.17
N SER A 123 2.09 -2.05 -14.67
CA SER A 123 1.56 -1.56 -15.94
C SER A 123 1.33 -0.04 -15.92
N VAL A 124 0.76 0.49 -14.84
CA VAL A 124 0.57 1.94 -14.66
C VAL A 124 1.91 2.65 -14.63
N ALA A 125 2.89 2.17 -13.84
CA ALA A 125 4.24 2.73 -13.78
C ALA A 125 4.90 2.81 -15.17
N LYS A 126 4.77 1.74 -15.97
CA LYS A 126 5.29 1.72 -17.35
C LYS A 126 4.59 2.75 -18.25
N ARG A 127 3.26 2.84 -18.15
CA ARG A 127 2.43 3.72 -19.00
C ARG A 127 2.63 5.21 -18.66
N THR A 128 2.80 5.53 -17.37
CA THR A 128 3.06 6.89 -16.88
C THR A 128 4.54 7.25 -16.91
N ARG A 129 5.43 6.26 -17.13
CA ARG A 129 6.89 6.38 -17.04
C ARG A 129 7.35 6.85 -15.65
N SER A 130 6.63 6.46 -14.59
CA SER A 130 7.05 6.74 -13.22
C SER A 130 8.18 5.79 -12.82
N SER A 131 9.35 6.38 -12.56
CA SER A 131 10.51 5.66 -12.02
C SER A 131 10.30 5.27 -10.57
N PHE A 132 9.70 6.16 -9.77
CA PHE A 132 9.44 5.90 -8.36
C PHE A 132 8.44 4.77 -8.19
N LEU A 133 7.27 4.80 -8.84
CA LEU A 133 6.27 3.74 -8.68
C LEU A 133 6.84 2.38 -9.09
N LYS A 134 7.64 2.33 -10.17
CA LYS A 134 8.32 1.09 -10.58
C LYS A 134 9.25 0.57 -9.47
N ALA A 135 10.08 1.43 -8.90
CA ALA A 135 11.01 1.07 -7.84
C ALA A 135 10.27 0.66 -6.56
N TRP A 136 9.24 1.41 -6.18
CA TRP A 136 8.36 1.15 -5.05
C TRP A 136 7.70 -0.23 -5.12
N ILE A 137 7.16 -0.61 -6.29
CA ILE A 137 6.58 -1.95 -6.49
C ILE A 137 7.63 -3.04 -6.33
N GLY A 138 8.82 -2.85 -6.93
CA GLY A 138 9.91 -3.81 -6.80
C GLY A 138 10.34 -4.01 -5.34
N PHE A 139 10.41 -2.91 -4.59
CA PHE A 139 10.69 -2.91 -3.17
C PHE A 139 9.60 -3.63 -2.35
N GLU A 140 8.33 -3.25 -2.48
CA GLU A 140 7.21 -3.85 -1.74
C GLU A 140 7.04 -5.34 -2.02
N VAL A 141 7.12 -5.74 -3.29
CA VAL A 141 7.04 -7.16 -3.68
C VAL A 141 8.22 -7.94 -3.10
N GLY A 142 9.44 -7.40 -3.19
CA GLY A 142 10.62 -8.06 -2.65
C GLY A 142 10.56 -8.20 -1.13
N LEU A 143 10.17 -7.13 -0.41
CA LEU A 143 10.01 -7.16 1.05
C LEU A 143 8.93 -8.16 1.47
N ARG A 144 7.75 -8.16 0.83
CA ARG A 144 6.67 -9.11 1.11
C ARG A 144 7.12 -10.56 0.92
N ASN A 145 7.80 -10.84 -0.18
CA ASN A 145 8.27 -12.19 -0.52
C ASN A 145 9.41 -12.66 0.39
N ALA A 146 10.28 -11.75 0.83
CA ALA A 146 11.32 -12.05 1.81
C ALA A 146 10.71 -12.44 3.17
N LEU A 147 9.68 -11.71 3.62
CA LEU A 147 8.93 -12.03 4.85
C LEU A 147 8.18 -13.36 4.73
N ALA A 148 7.50 -13.60 3.59
CA ALA A 148 6.81 -14.86 3.33
C ALA A 148 7.79 -16.04 3.37
N THR A 149 8.97 -15.88 2.78
CA THR A 149 10.04 -16.89 2.79
C THR A 149 10.52 -17.17 4.21
N ALA A 150 10.82 -16.15 5.01
CA ALA A 150 11.26 -16.32 6.39
C ALA A 150 10.20 -17.03 7.26
N ARG A 151 8.91 -16.68 7.07
CA ARG A 151 7.79 -17.34 7.76
C ARG A 151 7.64 -18.80 7.34
N ALA A 152 7.66 -19.09 6.05
CA ALA A 152 7.54 -20.45 5.52
C ALA A 152 8.68 -21.35 6.02
N GLN A 153 9.92 -20.84 6.04
CA GLN A 153 11.07 -21.56 6.61
C GLN A 153 10.88 -21.86 8.10
N THR A 154 10.39 -20.91 8.88
CA THR A 154 10.12 -21.11 10.32
C THR A 154 9.04 -22.17 10.56
N LEU A 155 8.08 -22.28 9.64
CA LEU A 155 6.96 -23.23 9.71
C LEU A 155 7.22 -24.54 8.96
N GLU A 156 8.41 -24.75 8.42
CA GLU A 156 8.77 -25.91 7.58
C GLU A 156 7.83 -26.11 6.36
N LEU A 157 7.31 -25.00 5.81
CA LEU A 157 6.46 -24.97 4.62
C LEU A 157 7.28 -24.62 3.38
N ASP A 158 6.78 -24.98 2.19
CA ASP A 158 7.37 -24.57 0.91
C ASP A 158 7.14 -23.06 0.67
N PRO A 159 8.20 -22.22 0.63
CA PRO A 159 8.05 -20.79 0.38
C PRO A 159 7.42 -20.46 -0.97
N ALA A 160 7.63 -21.29 -2.00
CA ALA A 160 7.18 -21.01 -3.35
C ALA A 160 5.65 -20.88 -3.46
N ALA A 161 4.92 -21.56 -2.57
CA ALA A 161 3.46 -21.52 -2.51
C ALA A 161 2.89 -20.17 -2.00
N TYR A 162 3.73 -19.32 -1.38
CA TYR A 162 3.29 -18.06 -0.73
C TYR A 162 3.86 -16.80 -1.41
N LEU A 163 4.59 -16.94 -2.53
CA LEU A 163 5.18 -15.79 -3.21
C LEU A 163 4.12 -15.04 -4.01
N VAL A 164 4.10 -13.72 -3.84
CA VAL A 164 3.21 -12.81 -4.57
C VAL A 164 3.99 -12.09 -5.65
N ALA A 165 3.60 -12.28 -6.91
CA ALA A 165 4.20 -11.65 -8.09
C ALA A 165 5.76 -11.59 -8.06
N PRO A 166 6.47 -12.70 -7.78
CA PRO A 166 7.93 -12.71 -7.58
C PRO A 166 8.73 -12.18 -8.78
N GLU A 167 8.14 -12.18 -9.97
CA GLU A 167 8.72 -11.59 -11.18
C GLU A 167 8.94 -10.08 -11.12
N LEU A 168 8.23 -9.38 -10.21
CA LEU A 168 8.30 -7.93 -10.06
C LEU A 168 9.30 -7.47 -8.98
N ALA A 169 9.78 -8.38 -8.12
CA ALA A 169 10.68 -8.04 -7.02
C ALA A 169 11.99 -7.39 -7.51
N ASP A 170 12.48 -6.38 -6.77
CA ASP A 170 13.84 -5.89 -6.99
C ASP A 170 14.86 -6.92 -6.51
N ARG A 171 15.70 -7.39 -7.43
CA ARG A 171 16.74 -8.40 -7.14
C ARG A 171 18.03 -7.79 -6.58
N ASN A 172 18.16 -6.47 -6.61
CA ASN A 172 19.38 -5.78 -6.15
C ASN A 172 19.26 -5.28 -4.71
N THR A 173 18.05 -5.27 -4.15
CA THR A 173 17.82 -4.85 -2.77
C THR A 173 18.09 -6.02 -1.83
N ASP A 174 18.89 -5.78 -0.79
CA ASP A 174 19.10 -6.73 0.29
C ASP A 174 18.06 -6.52 1.40
N TYR A 175 17.18 -7.50 1.57
CA TYR A 175 16.12 -7.47 2.59
C TYR A 175 16.53 -8.13 3.91
N SER A 176 17.73 -8.70 4.00
CA SER A 176 18.16 -9.50 5.15
C SER A 176 18.14 -8.73 6.47
N HIS A 177 18.55 -7.47 6.47
CA HIS A 177 18.51 -6.61 7.65
C HIS A 177 17.08 -6.41 8.16
N ALA A 178 16.17 -5.97 7.29
CA ALA A 178 14.78 -5.74 7.65
C ALA A 178 14.08 -7.03 8.13
N VAL A 179 14.35 -8.17 7.49
CA VAL A 179 13.81 -9.47 7.91
C VAL A 179 14.37 -9.89 9.26
N SER A 180 15.67 -9.71 9.50
CA SER A 180 16.31 -10.04 10.77
C SER A 180 15.72 -9.21 11.93
N GLU A 181 15.63 -7.89 11.77
CA GLU A 181 15.04 -7.01 12.78
C GLU A 181 13.56 -7.30 13.03
N TRP A 182 12.79 -7.54 11.97
CA TRP A 182 11.39 -7.94 12.07
C TRP A 182 11.23 -9.25 12.85
N SER A 183 12.06 -10.26 12.56
CA SER A 183 12.00 -11.57 13.22
C SER A 183 12.45 -11.52 14.68
N GLY A 184 13.36 -10.61 15.03
CA GLY A 184 13.88 -10.42 16.38
C GLY A 184 13.06 -9.47 17.25
N ALA A 185 12.00 -8.87 16.71
CA ALA A 185 11.19 -7.90 17.42
C ALA A 185 10.46 -8.51 18.62
N SER A 186 10.39 -7.77 19.72
CA SER A 186 9.82 -8.25 20.99
C SER A 186 8.30 -8.42 20.99
N ASN A 187 7.61 -7.79 20.05
CA ASN A 187 6.15 -7.86 19.90
C ASN A 187 5.74 -7.48 18.46
N PRO A 188 4.51 -7.84 18.02
CA PRO A 188 4.05 -7.58 16.66
C PRO A 188 4.03 -6.10 16.25
N LEU A 189 3.76 -5.19 17.18
CA LEU A 189 3.75 -3.74 16.89
C LEU A 189 5.17 -3.22 16.61
N THR A 190 6.17 -3.68 17.37
CA THR A 190 7.58 -3.39 17.08
C THR A 190 8.01 -4.01 15.76
N ALA A 191 7.59 -5.25 15.47
CA ALA A 191 7.89 -5.89 14.19
C ALA A 191 7.32 -5.09 13.02
N LEU A 192 6.08 -4.60 13.16
CA LEU A 192 5.43 -3.77 12.15
C LEU A 192 6.16 -2.42 11.96
N ARG A 193 6.60 -1.81 13.05
CA ARG A 193 7.40 -0.57 13.01
C ARG A 193 8.67 -0.70 12.19
N VAL A 194 9.43 -1.78 12.38
CA VAL A 194 10.63 -2.06 11.57
C VAL A 194 10.31 -2.05 10.08
N LEU A 195 9.20 -2.67 9.67
CA LEU A 195 8.82 -2.73 8.25
C LEU A 195 8.41 -1.37 7.70
N ASP A 196 7.68 -0.58 8.47
CA ASP A 196 7.24 0.74 8.00
C ASP A 196 8.36 1.80 8.06
N GLU A 197 9.32 1.66 8.97
CA GLU A 197 10.57 2.44 8.96
C GLU A 197 11.40 2.11 7.71
N ALA A 198 11.52 0.83 7.32
CA ALA A 198 12.18 0.46 6.06
C ALA A 198 11.48 1.05 4.82
N ARG A 199 10.13 1.10 4.83
CA ARG A 199 9.34 1.79 3.78
C ARG A 199 9.60 3.29 3.75
N TRP A 200 9.67 3.91 4.93
CA TRP A 200 9.96 5.33 5.06
C TRP A 200 11.35 5.66 4.51
N ASP A 201 12.37 4.89 4.90
CA ASP A 201 13.74 5.05 4.45
C ASP A 201 13.87 4.87 2.93
N PHE A 202 13.14 3.90 2.36
CA PHE A 202 13.05 3.75 0.91
C PHE A 202 12.52 5.03 0.25
N CYS A 203 11.46 5.62 0.80
CA CYS A 203 10.88 6.88 0.32
C CYS A 203 11.87 8.05 0.42
N GLU A 204 12.65 8.15 1.49
CA GLU A 204 13.70 9.19 1.62
C GLU A 204 14.79 9.07 0.56
N GLN A 205 15.20 7.85 0.25
CA GLN A 205 16.25 7.57 -0.73
C GLN A 205 15.79 7.81 -2.18
N HIS A 206 14.50 7.62 -2.47
CA HIS A 206 13.92 7.74 -3.81
C HIS A 206 13.11 9.03 -4.03
N GLY A 207 13.14 9.95 -3.04
CA GLY A 207 12.38 11.19 -3.02
C GLY A 207 12.70 12.19 -4.13
N GLY A 208 13.98 12.25 -4.56
CA GLY A 208 14.43 13.24 -5.54
C GLY A 208 14.14 14.67 -5.07
N TRP A 209 14.79 15.10 -3.99
CA TRP A 209 14.54 16.39 -3.34
C TRP A 209 14.66 17.57 -4.31
N TYR A 210 13.66 18.48 -4.31
CA TYR A 210 13.66 19.72 -5.09
C TYR A 210 13.75 19.52 -6.61
N SER A 211 13.28 18.37 -7.09
CA SER A 211 13.22 18.07 -8.51
C SER A 211 11.99 18.71 -9.18
N PHE A 212 10.93 19.00 -8.43
CA PHE A 212 9.59 19.40 -8.90
C PHE A 212 9.00 18.43 -9.93
N HIS A 213 9.32 17.15 -9.80
CA HIS A 213 8.79 16.08 -10.66
C HIS A 213 7.64 15.32 -9.98
N ALA A 214 6.92 14.54 -10.78
CA ALA A 214 5.85 13.68 -10.30
C ALA A 214 6.29 12.73 -9.18
N CYS A 215 7.58 12.33 -9.14
CA CYS A 215 8.10 11.44 -8.11
C CYS A 215 7.96 12.01 -6.69
N GLU A 216 8.11 13.32 -6.49
CA GLU A 216 7.97 13.91 -5.14
C GLU A 216 6.52 13.83 -4.65
N ILE A 217 5.55 13.95 -5.55
CA ILE A 217 4.12 13.79 -5.23
C ILE A 217 3.80 12.31 -4.95
N GLU A 218 4.42 11.38 -5.68
CA GLU A 218 4.26 9.94 -5.45
C GLU A 218 4.89 9.51 -4.11
N VAL A 219 6.07 10.04 -3.78
CA VAL A 219 6.74 9.84 -2.50
C VAL A 219 5.91 10.41 -1.35
N TYR A 220 5.32 11.60 -1.56
CA TYR A 220 4.39 12.20 -0.61
C TYR A 220 3.20 11.26 -0.36
N ALA A 221 2.57 10.73 -1.42
CA ALA A 221 1.46 9.80 -1.29
C ALA A 221 1.84 8.54 -0.48
N ALA A 222 3.00 7.94 -0.78
CA ALA A 222 3.48 6.76 -0.07
C ALA A 222 3.73 7.04 1.43
N LYS A 223 4.40 8.14 1.76
CA LYS A 223 4.62 8.55 3.16
C LYS A 223 3.31 8.90 3.88
N LEU A 224 2.38 9.57 3.18
CA LEU A 224 1.08 9.92 3.73
C LEU A 224 0.28 8.66 4.14
N ILE A 225 0.31 7.62 3.31
CA ILE A 225 -0.31 6.32 3.63
C ILE A 225 0.28 5.74 4.92
N LEU A 226 1.61 5.78 5.08
CA LEU A 226 2.26 5.29 6.30
C LEU A 226 1.79 6.08 7.53
N LEU A 227 1.70 7.41 7.46
CA LEU A 227 1.20 8.21 8.58
C LEU A 227 -0.25 7.87 8.95
N HIS A 228 -1.13 7.70 7.95
CA HIS A 228 -2.53 7.31 8.19
C HIS A 228 -2.63 5.93 8.82
N ARG A 229 -1.83 4.96 8.35
CA ARG A 229 -1.76 3.64 8.96
C ARG A 229 -1.35 3.71 10.44
N TRP A 230 -0.31 4.47 10.76
CA TRP A 230 0.14 4.64 12.15
C TRP A 230 -0.88 5.38 13.00
N ARG A 231 -1.62 6.33 12.42
CA ARG A 231 -2.70 7.02 13.11
C ARG A 231 -3.80 6.05 13.55
N ARG A 232 -4.24 5.14 12.68
CA ARG A 232 -5.26 4.11 13.00
C ARG A 232 -4.80 3.22 14.16
N ILE A 233 -3.60 2.65 14.05
CA ILE A 233 -3.01 1.78 15.08
C ILE A 233 -2.91 2.48 16.45
N LEU A 234 -2.46 3.74 16.48
CA LEU A 234 -2.33 4.48 17.73
C LEU A 234 -3.69 4.88 18.32
N SER A 235 -4.68 5.18 17.49
CA SER A 235 -6.05 5.49 17.94
C SER A 235 -6.74 4.26 18.56
N GLU A 236 -6.57 3.08 17.97
CA GLU A 236 -7.08 1.82 18.54
C GLU A 236 -6.46 1.50 19.90
N LYS A 237 -5.14 1.70 20.04
CA LYS A 237 -4.45 1.48 21.31
C LYS A 237 -5.00 2.39 22.43
N GLN A 238 -5.21 3.67 22.12
CA GLN A 238 -5.77 4.63 23.08
C GLN A 238 -7.21 4.26 23.48
N HIS A 239 -8.03 3.81 22.52
CA HIS A 239 -9.40 3.36 22.79
C HIS A 239 -9.42 2.14 23.73
N ASN A 240 -8.56 1.15 23.47
CA ASN A 240 -8.45 -0.05 24.28
C ASN A 240 -7.94 0.23 25.71
N GLU A 241 -6.97 1.13 25.88
CA GLU A 241 -6.49 1.55 27.20
C GLU A 241 -7.57 2.27 28.02
N THR A 242 -8.43 3.07 27.35
CA THR A 242 -9.50 3.83 28.02
C THR A 242 -10.68 2.95 28.46
N ASN A 243 -10.98 1.88 27.72
CA ASN A 243 -12.05 0.93 28.06
C ASN A 243 -11.68 -0.05 29.19
N LEU A 244 -10.40 -0.15 29.55
CA LEU A 244 -9.87 -1.04 30.60
C LEU A 244 -9.73 -0.34 31.97
N THR A 245 -9.94 0.98 32.05
CA THR A 245 -9.95 1.81 33.27
C THR A 245 -11.35 2.20 33.70
#